data_AF-A0A8T4LNK0-F1
#
_entry.id   AF-A0A8T4LNK0-F1
#
_cell.length_a   1.000
_cell.length_b   1.000
_cell.length_c   1.000
_cell.angle_alpha   90.00
_cell.angle_beta   90.00
_cell.angle_gamma   90.00
#
_symmetry.space_group_name_H-M   'P 1'
#
loop_
_entity.id
_entity.type
_entity.pdbx_description
1 polymer ?
#
loop_
_entity_poly.entity_id
_entity_poly.type
_entity_poly.pdbx_seq_one_letter_code
_entity_poly.pdbx_strand_id
1 'polypeptide(L)'
;MTDIKKLIEDLKSNDLIIRESATSSLSDAAAQGVNISSAVPALITALSDKSSIIRTNAAEALTSAASNGTDISSAIPALERATSDSVPYVSESANKALSAWSEKASGRVADGANENSRFRIYYQGKKQNAKGSPVIIIIFGLIFFGVGAYFIWNDYNALSWDLIKGTVTFSEISEDYDSDGDRMFSAEIDYSYTYNGKTYRGNCCGFSTSDFTSIARMVDNNAADKEVDIFVNPADPYQSRLKEDVNPFNWPYLLFAGIGALVMLFGIYLAFKGKKTSV
;
A
#
# COMPACT_ATOMS: atom_id res chain seq x y z
N MET A 1 -25.18 7.18 31.89
CA MET A 1 -26.01 6.66 30.79
C MET A 1 -25.48 7.29 29.51
N THR A 2 -25.01 6.50 28.54
CA THR A 2 -24.44 7.02 27.29
C THR A 2 -25.53 7.72 26.48
N ASP A 3 -25.35 9.01 26.18
CA ASP A 3 -26.31 9.78 25.38
C ASP A 3 -26.06 9.56 23.88
N ILE A 4 -26.66 8.50 23.33
CA ILE A 4 -26.50 8.11 21.92
C ILE A 4 -26.92 9.23 20.96
N LYS A 5 -27.93 10.05 21.33
CA LYS A 5 -28.40 11.14 20.47
C LYS A 5 -27.33 12.22 20.34
N LYS A 6 -26.70 12.60 21.45
CA LYS A 6 -25.59 13.54 21.44
C LYS A 6 -24.41 13.01 20.61
N LEU A 7 -24.05 11.74 20.75
CA LEU A 7 -22.95 11.15 19.95
C LEU A 7 -23.24 11.16 18.44
N ILE A 8 -24.50 10.96 18.03
CA ILE A 8 -24.92 11.09 16.61
C ILE A 8 -24.78 12.54 16.11
N GLU A 9 -25.02 13.53 16.96
CA GLU A 9 -24.82 14.95 16.63
C GLU A 9 -23.33 15.28 16.56
N ASP A 10 -22.52 14.80 17.51
CA ASP A 10 -21.08 15.01 17.58
C ASP A 10 -20.35 14.37 16.38
N LEU A 11 -20.83 13.25 15.85
CA LEU A 11 -20.36 12.64 14.59
C LEU A 11 -20.46 13.57 13.37
N LYS A 12 -21.29 14.61 13.42
CA LYS A 12 -21.44 15.60 12.34
C LYS A 12 -20.55 16.84 12.53
N SER A 13 -19.79 16.89 13.62
CA SER A 13 -18.92 18.04 13.92
C SER A 13 -17.85 18.22 12.85
N ASN A 14 -17.49 19.48 12.56
CA ASN A 14 -16.33 19.77 11.72
C ASN A 14 -15.00 19.50 12.46
N ASP A 15 -15.03 19.47 13.79
CA ASP A 15 -13.88 19.17 14.62
C ASP A 15 -13.58 17.67 14.61
N LEU A 16 -12.38 17.31 14.17
CA LEU A 16 -11.90 15.93 14.10
C LEU A 16 -11.95 15.24 15.47
N ILE A 17 -11.51 15.93 16.53
CA ILE A 17 -11.42 15.36 17.88
C ILE A 17 -12.81 15.03 18.41
N ILE A 18 -13.79 15.88 18.13
CA ILE A 18 -15.20 15.65 18.51
C ILE A 18 -15.76 14.42 17.77
N ARG A 19 -15.52 14.31 16.45
CA ARG A 19 -15.99 13.14 15.68
C ARG A 19 -15.32 11.84 16.11
N GLU A 20 -14.02 11.85 16.36
CA GLU A 20 -13.27 10.67 16.82
C GLU A 20 -13.74 10.22 18.20
N SER A 21 -13.87 11.16 19.14
CA SER A 21 -14.40 10.88 20.49
C SER A 21 -15.82 10.31 20.42
N ALA A 22 -16.67 10.86 19.55
CA ALA A 22 -18.03 10.36 19.37
C ALA A 22 -18.07 8.94 18.79
N THR A 23 -17.28 8.67 17.76
CA THR A 23 -17.22 7.35 17.12
C THR A 23 -16.62 6.30 18.07
N SER A 24 -15.57 6.65 18.81
CA SER A 24 -14.96 5.78 19.83
C SER A 24 -15.98 5.43 20.92
N SER A 25 -16.69 6.44 21.44
CA SER A 25 -17.71 6.24 22.47
C SER A 25 -18.87 5.36 22.00
N LEU A 26 -19.25 5.45 20.72
CA LEU A 26 -20.24 4.56 20.11
C LEU A 26 -19.72 3.12 19.97
N SER A 27 -18.44 2.94 19.62
CA SER A 27 -17.79 1.63 19.58
C SER A 27 -17.75 0.98 20.96
N ASP A 28 -17.31 1.72 21.98
CA ASP A 28 -17.25 1.26 23.37
C ASP A 28 -18.64 0.92 23.92
N ALA A 29 -19.63 1.77 23.64
CA ALA A 29 -21.02 1.52 24.02
C ALA A 29 -21.55 0.23 23.38
N ALA A 30 -21.30 0.05 22.08
CA ALA A 30 -21.67 -1.19 21.38
C ALA A 30 -20.95 -2.40 21.96
N ALA A 31 -19.65 -2.32 22.27
CA ALA A 31 -18.87 -3.40 22.87
C ALA A 31 -19.41 -3.79 24.27
N GLN A 32 -19.94 -2.82 25.02
CA GLN A 32 -20.58 -3.02 26.32
C GLN A 32 -22.03 -3.55 26.22
N GLY A 33 -22.56 -3.78 25.01
CA GLY A 33 -23.92 -4.27 24.82
C GLY A 33 -25.00 -3.18 24.89
N VAL A 34 -24.63 -1.90 24.85
CA VAL A 34 -25.60 -0.80 24.75
C VAL A 34 -26.26 -0.85 23.37
N ASN A 35 -27.59 -0.69 23.35
CA ASN A 35 -28.33 -0.62 22.10
C ASN A 35 -28.02 0.69 21.35
N ILE A 36 -27.31 0.59 20.23
CA ILE A 36 -26.93 1.71 19.36
C ILE A 36 -27.69 1.72 18.02
N SER A 37 -28.86 1.09 17.93
CA SER A 37 -29.63 0.98 16.68
C SER A 37 -29.87 2.34 15.99
N SER A 38 -30.13 3.39 16.77
CA SER A 38 -30.36 4.74 16.25
C SER A 38 -29.10 5.39 15.65
N ALA A 39 -27.90 4.90 15.98
CA ALA A 39 -26.63 5.41 15.47
C ALA A 39 -26.20 4.74 14.15
N VAL A 40 -26.83 3.63 13.74
CA VAL A 40 -26.45 2.89 12.53
C VAL A 40 -26.36 3.79 11.28
N PRO A 41 -27.31 4.70 10.98
CA PRO A 41 -27.18 5.60 9.83
C PRO A 41 -25.98 6.56 9.92
N ALA A 42 -25.65 7.01 11.12
CA ALA A 42 -24.49 7.88 11.33
C ALA A 42 -23.18 7.11 11.17
N LEU A 43 -23.11 5.87 11.67
CA LEU A 43 -21.97 4.97 11.48
C LEU A 43 -21.77 4.58 10.02
N ILE A 44 -22.84 4.40 9.24
CA ILE A 44 -22.77 4.20 7.79
C ILE A 44 -22.05 5.36 7.09
N THR A 45 -22.33 6.59 7.54
CA THR A 45 -21.65 7.79 7.00
C THR A 45 -20.19 7.83 7.45
N ALA A 46 -19.92 7.49 8.72
CA ALA A 46 -18.59 7.47 9.30
C ALA A 46 -17.63 6.44 8.66
N LEU A 47 -18.15 5.36 8.07
CA LEU A 47 -17.37 4.41 7.26
C LEU A 47 -16.71 5.06 6.02
N SER A 48 -17.08 6.29 5.65
CA SER A 48 -16.47 7.05 4.56
C SER A 48 -15.77 8.33 5.03
N ASP A 49 -15.49 8.46 6.34
CA ASP A 49 -14.77 9.64 6.87
C ASP A 49 -13.32 9.68 6.36
N LYS A 50 -12.77 10.89 6.27
CA LYS A 50 -11.38 11.14 5.88
C LYS A 50 -10.40 10.54 6.89
N SER A 51 -10.72 10.56 8.19
CA SER A 51 -9.90 9.95 9.23
C SER A 51 -10.05 8.43 9.21
N SER A 52 -8.93 7.73 9.10
CA SER A 52 -8.88 6.26 9.21
C SER A 52 -9.34 5.77 10.58
N ILE A 53 -9.10 6.53 11.64
CA ILE A 53 -9.52 6.20 13.01
C ILE A 53 -11.05 6.16 13.09
N ILE A 54 -11.74 7.16 12.52
CA ILE A 54 -13.20 7.20 12.47
C ILE A 54 -13.75 6.02 11.67
N ARG A 55 -13.16 5.69 10.51
CA ARG A 55 -13.60 4.55 9.70
C ARG A 55 -13.44 3.22 10.46
N THR A 56 -12.33 3.03 11.16
CA THR A 56 -12.08 1.84 11.99
C THR A 56 -13.10 1.73 13.11
N ASN A 57 -13.26 2.78 13.90
CA ASN A 57 -14.20 2.80 15.03
C ASN A 57 -15.64 2.59 14.56
N ALA A 58 -16.01 3.10 13.39
CA ALA A 58 -17.35 2.88 12.83
C ALA A 58 -17.57 1.41 12.44
N ALA A 59 -16.58 0.76 11.82
CA ALA A 59 -16.64 -0.66 11.46
C ALA A 59 -16.66 -1.57 12.71
N GLU A 60 -15.90 -1.22 13.75
CA GLU A 60 -15.89 -1.93 15.03
C GLU A 60 -17.22 -1.78 15.77
N ALA A 61 -17.78 -0.57 15.84
CA ALA A 61 -19.09 -0.32 16.44
C ALA A 61 -20.17 -1.18 15.76
N LEU A 62 -20.16 -1.25 14.42
CA LEU A 62 -21.07 -2.10 13.65
C LEU A 62 -20.83 -3.61 13.88
N THR A 63 -19.58 -4.03 14.10
CA THR A 63 -19.24 -5.42 14.46
C THR A 63 -19.81 -5.81 15.82
N SER A 64 -19.60 -4.97 16.83
CA SER A 64 -20.12 -5.17 18.18
C SER A 64 -21.65 -5.13 18.19
N ALA A 65 -22.24 -4.16 17.46
CA ALA A 65 -23.69 -4.07 17.29
C ALA A 65 -24.28 -5.35 16.68
N ALA A 66 -23.67 -5.86 15.60
CA ALA A 66 -24.09 -7.11 14.95
C ALA A 66 -23.95 -8.32 15.89
N SER A 67 -22.83 -8.44 16.60
CA SER A 67 -22.59 -9.50 17.59
C SER A 67 -23.65 -9.51 18.71
N ASN A 68 -24.11 -8.32 19.11
CA ASN A 68 -25.15 -8.12 20.11
C ASN A 68 -26.57 -8.25 19.55
N GLY A 69 -26.74 -8.58 18.27
CA GLY A 69 -28.05 -8.79 17.64
C GLY A 69 -28.77 -7.52 17.21
N THR A 70 -28.07 -6.38 17.18
CA THR A 70 -28.59 -5.15 16.55
C THR A 70 -28.73 -5.38 15.05
N ASP A 71 -29.84 -4.94 14.48
CA ASP A 71 -30.00 -4.99 13.02
C ASP A 71 -29.14 -3.91 12.36
N ILE A 72 -28.13 -4.35 11.62
CA ILE A 72 -27.24 -3.50 10.82
C ILE A 72 -27.44 -3.72 9.31
N SER A 73 -28.57 -4.30 8.90
CA SER A 73 -28.86 -4.64 7.49
C SER A 73 -28.67 -3.45 6.53
N SER A 74 -29.05 -2.24 6.96
CA SER A 74 -28.85 -1.02 6.17
C SER A 74 -27.38 -0.65 5.94
N ALA A 75 -26.45 -1.17 6.77
CA ALA A 75 -25.02 -0.89 6.66
C ALA A 75 -24.28 -1.80 5.69
N ILE A 76 -24.92 -2.88 5.20
CA ILE A 76 -24.27 -3.88 4.34
C ILE A 76 -23.57 -3.25 3.13
N PRO A 77 -24.19 -2.36 2.32
CA PRO A 77 -23.51 -1.79 1.15
C PRO A 77 -22.31 -0.91 1.51
N ALA A 78 -22.33 -0.26 2.69
CA ALA A 78 -21.22 0.56 3.16
C ALA A 78 -20.08 -0.31 3.71
N LEU A 79 -20.41 -1.36 4.46
CA LEU A 79 -19.45 -2.34 4.95
C LEU A 79 -18.79 -3.12 3.79
N GLU A 80 -19.54 -3.49 2.76
CA GLU A 80 -18.98 -4.13 1.55
C GLU A 80 -17.92 -3.24 0.89
N ARG A 81 -18.17 -1.93 0.77
CA ARG A 81 -17.15 -0.99 0.27
C ARG A 81 -15.94 -0.90 1.21
N ALA A 82 -16.18 -0.85 2.52
CA ALA A 82 -15.11 -0.79 3.53
C ALA A 82 -14.22 -2.04 3.56
N THR A 83 -14.64 -3.19 3.01
CA THR A 83 -13.76 -4.37 2.86
C THR A 83 -12.57 -4.15 1.92
N SER A 84 -12.60 -3.10 1.09
CA SER A 84 -11.52 -2.70 0.18
C SER A 84 -10.81 -1.43 0.65
N ASP A 85 -10.96 -1.04 1.91
CA ASP A 85 -10.25 0.11 2.48
C ASP A 85 -8.74 -0.12 2.47
N SER A 86 -7.96 0.94 2.24
CA SER A 86 -6.49 0.87 2.23
C SER A 86 -5.90 0.61 3.61
N VAL A 87 -6.66 0.87 4.68
CA VAL A 87 -6.25 0.62 6.07
C VAL A 87 -6.67 -0.80 6.47
N PRO A 88 -5.73 -1.70 6.78
CA PRO A 88 -6.03 -3.10 7.07
C PRO A 88 -7.08 -3.30 8.16
N TYR A 89 -7.00 -2.54 9.26
CA TYR A 89 -7.95 -2.61 10.37
C TYR A 89 -9.40 -2.32 9.98
N VAL A 90 -9.63 -1.35 9.07
CA VAL A 90 -10.97 -1.03 8.57
C VAL A 90 -11.53 -2.21 7.78
N SER A 91 -10.73 -2.76 6.87
CA SER A 91 -11.13 -3.89 6.02
C SER A 91 -11.42 -5.16 6.84
N GLU A 92 -10.62 -5.43 7.87
CA GLU A 92 -10.80 -6.57 8.76
C GLU A 92 -12.09 -6.43 9.59
N SER A 93 -12.30 -5.27 10.22
CA SER A 93 -13.51 -5.00 11.01
C SER A 93 -14.77 -5.01 10.13
N ALA A 94 -14.72 -4.51 8.90
CA ALA A 94 -15.85 -4.59 7.97
C ALA A 94 -16.22 -6.05 7.64
N ASN A 95 -15.22 -6.91 7.40
CA ASN A 95 -15.43 -8.35 7.17
C ASN A 95 -16.02 -9.05 8.41
N LYS A 96 -15.56 -8.68 9.62
CA LYS A 96 -16.11 -9.19 10.89
C LYS A 96 -17.57 -8.79 11.07
N ALA A 97 -17.93 -7.52 10.84
CA ALA A 97 -19.31 -7.04 10.94
C ALA A 97 -20.26 -7.80 10.02
N LEU A 98 -19.87 -7.99 8.75
CA LEU A 98 -20.65 -8.75 7.78
C LEU A 98 -20.82 -10.21 8.20
N SER A 99 -19.77 -10.83 8.75
CA SER A 99 -19.80 -12.21 9.24
C SER A 99 -20.71 -12.36 10.46
N ALA A 100 -20.56 -11.49 11.46
CA ALA A 100 -21.38 -11.49 12.68
C ALA A 100 -22.87 -11.27 12.38
N TRP A 101 -23.18 -10.33 11.47
CA TRP A 101 -24.56 -10.10 11.02
C TRP A 101 -25.11 -11.35 10.32
N SER A 102 -24.33 -12.01 9.46
CA SER A 102 -24.76 -13.22 8.75
C SER A 102 -25.02 -14.41 9.68
N GLU A 103 -24.21 -14.58 10.73
CA GLU A 103 -24.36 -15.64 11.72
C GLU A 103 -25.64 -15.43 12.55
N LYS A 104 -25.86 -14.19 13.02
CA LYS A 104 -27.08 -13.83 13.77
C LYS A 104 -28.33 -13.83 12.91
N ALA A 105 -28.24 -13.41 11.65
CA ALA A 105 -29.34 -13.50 10.69
C ALA A 105 -29.71 -14.98 10.46
N SER A 106 -28.72 -15.86 10.28
CA SER A 106 -28.93 -17.31 10.11
C SER A 106 -29.61 -17.97 11.32
N GLY A 107 -29.31 -17.50 12.55
CA GLY A 107 -29.98 -17.94 13.78
C GLY A 107 -31.46 -17.50 13.90
N ARG A 108 -31.91 -16.50 13.12
CA ARG A 108 -33.32 -16.04 13.08
C ARG A 108 -34.17 -16.82 12.05
N VAL A 109 -33.56 -17.62 11.17
CA VAL A 109 -34.24 -18.34 10.07
C VAL A 109 -34.50 -19.83 10.40
N ALA A 110 -34.37 -20.24 11.66
CA ALA A 110 -34.76 -21.60 12.07
C ALA A 110 -36.28 -21.82 12.08
N ASP A 111 -37.08 -20.75 11.92
CA ASP A 111 -38.52 -20.80 11.68
C ASP A 111 -38.85 -20.11 10.36
N GLY A 112 -39.16 -20.88 9.31
CA GLY A 112 -39.70 -20.37 8.05
C GLY A 112 -38.68 -20.03 6.97
N ALA A 113 -38.64 -20.87 5.93
CA ALA A 113 -37.80 -20.74 4.76
C ALA A 113 -38.01 -19.44 3.96
N ASN A 114 -36.91 -18.77 3.56
CA ASN A 114 -36.54 -18.52 2.14
C ASN A 114 -35.34 -17.56 1.92
N GLU A 115 -34.77 -16.91 2.94
CA GLU A 115 -33.66 -15.97 2.69
C GLU A 115 -32.31 -16.66 2.44
N ASN A 116 -32.13 -17.87 2.99
CA ASN A 116 -30.89 -18.65 2.86
C ASN A 116 -30.60 -19.06 1.39
N SER A 117 -31.63 -19.10 0.55
CA SER A 117 -31.48 -19.32 -0.89
C SER A 117 -30.95 -18.08 -1.61
N ARG A 118 -31.43 -16.87 -1.28
CA ARG A 118 -30.90 -15.62 -1.86
C ARG A 118 -29.49 -15.32 -1.37
N PHE A 119 -29.20 -15.62 -0.10
CA PHE A 119 -27.86 -15.46 0.48
C PHE A 119 -26.85 -16.45 -0.13
N ARG A 120 -27.23 -17.72 -0.30
CA ARG A 120 -26.38 -18.69 -1.02
C ARG A 120 -26.21 -18.32 -2.48
N ILE A 121 -27.21 -17.79 -3.17
CA ILE A 121 -27.06 -17.33 -4.57
C ILE A 121 -26.16 -16.07 -4.66
N TYR A 122 -26.29 -15.13 -3.72
CA TYR A 122 -25.47 -13.90 -3.68
C TYR A 122 -23.99 -14.20 -3.33
N TYR A 123 -23.74 -15.03 -2.31
CA TYR A 123 -22.38 -15.38 -1.87
C TYR A 123 -21.75 -16.55 -2.64
N GLN A 124 -22.49 -17.57 -3.10
CA GLN A 124 -21.95 -18.55 -4.05
C GLN A 124 -21.78 -17.94 -5.44
N GLY A 125 -22.57 -16.94 -5.85
CA GLY A 125 -22.33 -16.17 -7.06
C GLY A 125 -21.01 -15.37 -7.01
N LYS A 126 -20.63 -14.81 -5.85
CA LYS A 126 -19.30 -14.20 -5.65
C LYS A 126 -18.18 -15.24 -5.47
N LYS A 127 -18.41 -16.37 -4.79
CA LYS A 127 -17.39 -17.44 -4.63
C LYS A 127 -17.12 -18.24 -5.91
N GLN A 128 -18.10 -18.39 -6.82
CA GLN A 128 -17.85 -18.94 -8.16
C GLN A 128 -17.08 -17.98 -9.06
N ASN A 129 -17.01 -16.69 -8.69
CA ASN A 129 -16.21 -15.65 -9.34
C ASN A 129 -14.96 -15.24 -8.54
N ALA A 130 -14.68 -15.90 -7.41
CA ALA A 130 -13.43 -15.74 -6.65
C ALA A 130 -12.31 -16.65 -7.20
N LYS A 131 -12.39 -17.04 -8.47
CA LYS A 131 -11.17 -17.34 -9.23
C LYS A 131 -10.46 -16.00 -9.35
N GLY A 132 -9.32 -15.84 -8.66
CA GLY A 132 -8.55 -14.59 -8.70
C GLY A 132 -8.55 -14.02 -10.11
N SER A 133 -9.09 -12.81 -10.28
CA SER A 133 -9.31 -12.26 -11.62
C SER A 133 -7.95 -12.23 -12.32
N PRO A 134 -7.80 -12.87 -13.49
CA PRO A 134 -6.53 -12.87 -14.19
C PRO A 134 -6.06 -11.44 -14.50
N VAL A 135 -6.98 -10.48 -14.56
CA VAL A 135 -6.70 -9.05 -14.68
C VAL A 135 -5.86 -8.52 -13.51
N ILE A 136 -6.15 -8.93 -12.27
CA ILE A 136 -5.37 -8.47 -11.09
C ILE A 136 -3.94 -9.01 -11.16
N ILE A 137 -3.78 -10.28 -11.56
CA ILE A 137 -2.47 -10.92 -11.74
C ILE A 137 -1.68 -10.21 -12.86
N ILE A 138 -2.34 -9.88 -13.96
CA ILE A 138 -1.73 -9.13 -15.07
C ILE A 138 -1.28 -7.74 -14.62
N ILE A 139 -2.11 -7.01 -13.87
CA ILE A 139 -1.75 -5.67 -13.35
C ILE A 139 -0.55 -5.77 -12.41
N PHE A 140 -0.55 -6.73 -11.49
CA PHE A 140 0.59 -6.99 -10.61
C PHE A 140 1.86 -7.28 -11.43
N GLY A 141 1.77 -8.17 -12.42
CA GLY A 141 2.89 -8.48 -13.31
C GLY A 141 3.40 -7.24 -14.08
N LEU A 142 2.50 -6.37 -14.55
CA LEU A 142 2.85 -5.12 -15.25
C LEU A 142 3.61 -4.15 -14.37
N ILE A 143 3.21 -3.99 -13.10
CA ILE A 143 3.90 -3.09 -12.15
C ILE A 143 5.33 -3.58 -11.93
N PHE A 144 5.50 -4.86 -11.58
CA PHE A 144 6.84 -5.42 -11.33
C PHE A 144 7.72 -5.43 -12.58
N PHE A 145 7.14 -5.76 -13.75
CA PHE A 145 7.85 -5.68 -15.02
C PHE A 145 8.29 -4.25 -15.33
N GLY A 146 7.37 -3.29 -15.20
CA GLY A 146 7.63 -1.88 -15.48
C GLY A 146 8.72 -1.29 -14.60
N VAL A 147 8.71 -1.58 -13.30
CA VAL A 147 9.75 -1.14 -12.36
C VAL A 147 11.11 -1.72 -12.76
N GLY A 148 11.22 -3.04 -12.95
CA GLY A 148 12.48 -3.67 -13.36
C GLY A 148 12.99 -3.15 -14.70
N ALA A 149 12.11 -3.05 -15.70
CA ALA A 149 12.45 -2.54 -17.03
C ALA A 149 12.88 -1.06 -17.00
N TYR A 150 12.26 -0.23 -16.16
CA TYR A 150 12.63 1.17 -15.98
C TYR A 150 14.08 1.32 -15.50
N PHE A 151 14.46 0.59 -14.44
CA PHE A 151 15.84 0.65 -13.92
C PHE A 151 16.87 0.16 -14.93
N ILE A 152 16.59 -0.95 -15.63
CA ILE A 152 17.45 -1.47 -16.71
C ILE A 152 17.60 -0.42 -17.82
N TRP A 153 16.50 0.17 -18.26
CA TRP A 153 16.50 1.18 -19.32
C TRP A 153 17.26 2.44 -18.91
N ASN A 154 17.08 2.90 -17.67
CA ASN A 154 17.79 4.06 -17.13
C ASN A 154 19.32 3.84 -17.11
N ASP A 155 19.76 2.65 -16.70
CA ASP A 155 21.19 2.29 -16.72
C ASP A 155 21.71 2.10 -18.15
N TYR A 156 20.93 1.45 -19.01
CA TYR A 156 21.30 1.25 -20.41
C TYR A 156 21.46 2.59 -21.15
N ASN A 157 20.60 3.57 -20.88
CA ASN A 157 20.72 4.92 -21.44
C ASN A 157 22.01 5.60 -20.98
N ALA A 158 22.37 5.46 -19.70
CA ALA A 158 23.59 6.06 -19.15
C ALA A 158 24.87 5.50 -19.80
N LEU A 159 24.86 4.28 -20.34
CA LEU A 159 26.00 3.73 -21.09
C LEU A 159 26.33 4.49 -22.38
N SER A 160 25.38 5.27 -22.90
CA SER A 160 25.58 6.12 -24.09
C SER A 160 26.09 7.53 -23.77
N TRP A 161 26.19 7.88 -22.49
CA TRP A 161 26.65 9.19 -22.02
C TRP A 161 28.18 9.30 -22.08
N ASP A 162 28.68 10.53 -22.06
CA ASP A 162 30.12 10.77 -22.11
C ASP A 162 30.79 10.34 -20.80
N LEU A 163 31.84 9.53 -20.89
CA LEU A 163 32.61 9.08 -19.74
C LEU A 163 33.80 10.00 -19.50
N ILE A 164 33.81 10.71 -18.39
CA ILE A 164 34.88 11.65 -18.01
C ILE A 164 35.40 11.38 -16.60
N LYS A 165 36.51 12.04 -16.25
CA LYS A 165 37.06 12.05 -14.89
C LYS A 165 36.48 13.19 -14.07
N GLY A 166 36.22 12.93 -12.80
CA GLY A 166 35.96 13.95 -11.78
C GLY A 166 36.55 13.55 -10.44
N THR A 167 36.25 14.33 -9.41
CA THR A 167 36.82 14.17 -8.07
C THR A 167 35.72 14.17 -7.04
N VAL A 168 35.77 13.20 -6.13
CA VAL A 168 34.88 13.15 -4.96
C VAL A 168 35.20 14.33 -4.04
N THR A 169 34.20 15.14 -3.72
CA THR A 169 34.33 16.31 -2.85
C THR A 169 33.82 16.06 -1.44
N PHE A 170 32.92 15.10 -1.25
CA PHE A 170 32.38 14.69 0.05
C PHE A 170 32.00 13.21 -0.02
N SER A 171 32.24 12.47 1.06
CA SER A 171 31.93 11.04 1.13
C SER A 171 31.84 10.62 2.59
N GLU A 172 30.62 10.48 3.09
CA GLU A 172 30.35 10.09 4.47
C GLU A 172 29.16 9.13 4.56
N ILE A 173 29.07 8.43 5.69
CA ILE A 173 27.93 7.58 6.01
C ILE A 173 26.92 8.42 6.78
N SER A 174 25.69 8.47 6.29
CA SER A 174 24.55 9.02 7.03
C SER A 174 23.77 7.89 7.70
N GLU A 175 23.39 8.11 8.96
CA GLU A 175 22.57 7.20 9.77
C GLU A 175 21.18 7.83 9.99
N ASP A 176 20.14 7.04 9.77
CA ASP A 176 18.74 7.37 10.06
C ASP A 176 18.04 6.17 10.73
N TYR A 177 16.78 6.33 11.11
CA TYR A 177 15.97 5.30 11.76
C TYR A 177 14.67 5.08 10.98
N ASP A 178 14.28 3.82 10.77
CA ASP A 178 12.99 3.52 10.14
C ASP A 178 11.81 3.67 11.11
N SER A 179 10.59 3.36 10.65
CA SER A 179 9.37 3.45 11.47
C SER A 179 9.38 2.53 12.68
N ASP A 180 10.19 1.48 12.63
CA ASP A 180 10.26 0.42 13.63
C ASP A 180 11.43 0.67 14.60
N GLY A 181 12.25 1.71 14.34
CA GLY A 181 13.39 2.12 15.14
C GLY A 181 14.69 1.41 14.79
N ASP A 182 14.73 0.67 13.68
CA ASP A 182 15.95 0.04 13.20
C ASP A 182 16.84 1.06 12.50
N ARG A 183 18.15 0.95 12.74
CA ARG A 183 19.16 1.84 12.13
C ARG A 183 19.29 1.55 10.65
N MET A 184 19.27 2.63 9.88
CA MET A 184 19.41 2.63 8.43
C MET A 184 20.62 3.48 8.05
N PHE A 185 21.43 2.96 7.15
CA PHE A 185 22.65 3.61 6.69
C PHE A 185 22.53 3.95 5.20
N SER A 186 23.05 5.11 4.82
CA SER A 186 23.15 5.55 3.43
C SER A 186 24.52 6.16 3.19
N ALA A 187 25.05 6.03 1.97
CA ALA A 187 26.25 6.74 1.55
C ALA A 187 25.84 8.10 0.97
N GLU A 188 26.42 9.17 1.49
CA GLU A 188 26.31 10.51 0.93
C GLU A 188 27.63 10.86 0.25
N ILE A 189 27.62 10.86 -1.08
CA ILE A 189 28.82 11.10 -1.89
C ILE A 189 28.51 12.21 -2.87
N ASP A 190 29.24 13.31 -2.74
CA ASP A 190 29.26 14.41 -3.70
C ASP A 190 30.55 14.37 -4.51
N TYR A 191 30.45 14.72 -5.77
CA TYR A 191 31.59 14.79 -6.68
C TYR A 191 31.47 16.00 -7.59
N SER A 192 32.62 16.46 -8.09
CA SER A 192 32.70 17.55 -9.05
C SER A 192 33.40 17.11 -10.32
N TYR A 193 33.01 17.69 -11.45
CA TYR A 193 33.58 17.38 -12.75
C TYR A 193 33.51 18.61 -13.65
N THR A 194 34.42 18.67 -14.63
CA THR A 194 34.43 19.76 -15.62
C THR A 194 34.01 19.22 -16.97
N TYR A 195 32.96 19.82 -17.55
CA TYR A 195 32.43 19.46 -18.85
C TYR A 195 32.30 20.73 -19.70
N ASN A 196 32.91 20.74 -20.88
CA ASN A 196 32.97 21.90 -21.78
C ASN A 196 33.44 23.21 -21.09
N GLY A 197 34.45 23.12 -20.23
CA GLY A 197 35.05 24.27 -19.53
C GLY A 197 34.24 24.82 -18.35
N LYS A 198 33.09 24.21 -18.00
CA LYS A 198 32.29 24.56 -16.82
C LYS A 198 32.34 23.43 -15.79
N THR A 199 32.47 23.80 -14.53
CA THR A 199 32.42 22.84 -13.42
C THR A 199 30.99 22.60 -12.97
N TYR A 200 30.66 21.32 -12.79
CA TYR A 200 29.38 20.82 -12.32
C TYR A 200 29.60 20.00 -11.05
N ARG A 201 28.52 19.76 -10.33
CA ARG A 201 28.48 18.88 -9.17
C ARG A 201 27.39 17.85 -9.38
N GLY A 202 27.68 16.63 -8.98
CA GLY A 202 26.71 15.57 -8.87
C GLY A 202 26.77 14.97 -7.47
N ASN A 203 25.69 14.32 -7.10
CA ASN A 203 25.59 13.54 -5.87
C ASN A 203 25.04 12.16 -6.22
N CYS A 204 25.25 11.16 -5.38
CA CYS A 204 24.80 9.80 -5.66
C CYS A 204 24.18 9.06 -4.48
N CYS A 205 23.77 7.86 -4.87
CA CYS A 205 23.69 6.61 -4.12
C CYS A 205 22.38 6.36 -3.38
N GLY A 206 21.79 7.38 -2.73
CA GLY A 206 20.35 7.54 -2.44
C GLY A 206 19.55 6.37 -1.82
N PHE A 207 20.16 5.25 -1.48
CA PHE A 207 19.50 4.05 -0.98
C PHE A 207 19.95 3.79 0.46
N SER A 208 18.97 3.72 1.35
CA SER A 208 19.17 3.39 2.76
C SER A 208 19.02 1.88 2.98
N THR A 209 19.94 1.30 3.76
CA THR A 209 19.97 -0.14 4.07
C THR A 209 20.43 -0.38 5.51
N SER A 210 20.00 -1.48 6.11
CA SER A 210 20.52 -1.93 7.41
C SER A 210 21.91 -2.58 7.31
N ASP A 211 22.39 -2.88 6.09
CA ASP A 211 23.73 -3.43 5.85
C ASP A 211 24.81 -2.33 5.86
N PHE A 212 25.27 -1.98 7.06
CA PHE A 212 26.38 -1.05 7.27
C PHE A 212 27.65 -1.41 6.47
N THR A 213 27.96 -2.69 6.31
CA THR A 213 29.22 -3.12 5.67
C THR A 213 29.23 -2.77 4.18
N SER A 214 28.07 -2.88 3.53
CA SER A 214 27.92 -2.46 2.13
C SER A 214 28.16 -0.96 1.95
N ILE A 215 27.61 -0.14 2.85
CA ILE A 215 27.71 1.32 2.83
C ILE A 215 29.13 1.78 3.17
N ALA A 216 29.76 1.21 4.20
CA ALA A 216 31.14 1.52 4.55
C ALA A 216 32.10 1.23 3.39
N ARG A 217 31.94 0.09 2.72
CA ARG A 217 32.74 -0.24 1.53
C ARG A 217 32.53 0.75 0.39
N MET A 218 31.31 1.25 0.21
CA MET A 218 30.99 2.23 -0.82
C MET A 218 31.67 3.57 -0.56
N VAL A 219 31.62 4.05 0.68
CA VAL A 219 32.31 5.28 1.13
C VAL A 219 33.82 5.12 1.03
N ASP A 220 34.40 4.02 1.49
CA ASP A 220 35.83 3.74 1.37
C ASP A 220 36.29 3.72 -0.11
N ASN A 221 35.51 3.09 -0.98
CA ASN A 221 35.77 3.05 -2.41
C ASN A 221 35.61 4.42 -3.07
N ASN A 222 34.90 5.35 -2.47
CA ASN A 222 34.69 6.71 -2.98
C ASN A 222 35.15 7.73 -1.96
N ALA A 223 36.32 7.53 -1.33
CA ALA A 223 36.84 8.47 -0.35
C ALA A 223 37.03 9.88 -0.95
N ALA A 224 36.93 10.92 -0.11
CA ALA A 224 37.16 12.29 -0.53
C ALA A 224 38.52 12.47 -1.24
N ASP A 225 38.56 13.38 -2.21
CA ASP A 225 39.70 13.67 -3.10
C ASP A 225 40.07 12.53 -4.07
N LYS A 226 39.35 11.41 -4.07
CA LYS A 226 39.56 10.33 -5.03
C LYS A 226 39.07 10.73 -6.42
N GLU A 227 39.86 10.41 -7.45
CA GLU A 227 39.43 10.50 -8.85
C GLU A 227 38.47 9.37 -9.19
N VAL A 228 37.34 9.70 -9.83
CA VAL A 228 36.27 8.76 -10.20
C VAL A 228 35.86 8.92 -11.66
N ASP A 229 35.35 7.83 -12.24
CA ASP A 229 34.77 7.81 -13.59
C ASP A 229 33.28 8.21 -13.50
N ILE A 230 32.87 9.23 -14.26
CA ILE A 230 31.51 9.79 -14.24
C ILE A 230 30.93 9.76 -15.66
N PHE A 231 29.73 9.20 -15.79
CA PHE A 231 28.89 9.37 -16.98
C PHE A 231 28.18 10.72 -16.90
N VAL A 232 28.30 11.56 -17.93
CA VAL A 232 27.66 12.88 -18.04
C VAL A 232 26.76 12.90 -19.25
N ASN A 233 25.49 13.23 -19.06
CA ASN A 233 24.54 13.35 -20.15
C ASN A 233 24.90 14.55 -21.05
N PRO A 234 25.26 14.33 -22.33
CA PRO A 234 25.69 15.43 -23.20
C PRO A 234 24.56 16.41 -23.53
N ALA A 235 23.29 15.99 -23.43
CA ALA A 235 22.13 16.86 -23.64
C ALA A 235 21.80 17.71 -22.41
N ASP A 236 22.18 17.26 -21.21
CA ASP A 236 21.97 17.95 -19.95
C ASP A 236 23.10 17.64 -18.96
N PRO A 237 24.20 18.41 -18.96
CA PRO A 237 25.37 18.14 -18.12
C PRO A 237 25.14 18.27 -16.61
N TYR A 238 23.94 18.64 -16.14
CA TYR A 238 23.56 18.52 -14.72
C TYR A 238 23.17 17.09 -14.35
N GLN A 239 22.87 16.24 -15.33
CA GLN A 239 22.63 14.82 -15.12
C GLN A 239 23.93 14.05 -15.26
N SER A 240 24.39 13.50 -14.14
CA SER A 240 25.59 12.67 -14.07
C SER A 240 25.39 11.48 -13.15
N ARG A 241 26.18 10.43 -13.36
CA ARG A 241 26.20 9.22 -12.53
C ARG A 241 27.62 8.69 -12.39
N LEU A 242 27.97 8.15 -11.23
CA LEU A 242 29.21 7.40 -11.09
C LEU A 242 29.14 6.13 -11.94
N LYS A 243 30.25 5.76 -12.59
CA LYS A 243 30.32 4.55 -13.43
C LYS A 243 29.96 3.29 -12.64
N GLU A 244 30.35 3.22 -11.37
CA GLU A 244 30.08 2.09 -10.48
C GLU A 244 28.57 1.91 -10.20
N ASP A 245 27.77 2.99 -10.31
CA ASP A 245 26.32 2.96 -10.10
C ASP A 245 25.53 2.50 -11.33
N VAL A 246 26.17 2.38 -12.50
CA VAL A 246 25.50 2.00 -13.76
C VAL A 246 25.71 0.52 -14.01
N ASN A 247 24.66 -0.28 -13.77
CA ASN A 247 24.69 -1.72 -14.01
C ASN A 247 23.33 -2.21 -14.55
N PRO A 248 23.11 -2.20 -15.88
CA PRO A 248 21.86 -2.65 -16.47
C PRO A 248 21.55 -4.14 -16.22
N PHE A 249 22.55 -4.93 -15.80
CA PHE A 249 22.42 -6.35 -15.48
C PHE A 249 22.36 -6.61 -13.97
N ASN A 250 22.06 -5.58 -13.17
CA ASN A 250 21.85 -5.72 -11.74
C ASN A 250 20.75 -6.77 -11.48
N TRP A 251 21.11 -7.83 -10.75
CA TRP A 251 20.27 -9.02 -10.55
C TRP A 251 18.88 -8.68 -10.00
N PRO A 252 18.73 -7.83 -8.96
CA PRO A 252 17.45 -7.28 -8.55
C PRO A 252 16.56 -6.74 -9.69
N TYR A 253 17.09 -5.92 -10.61
CA TYR A 253 16.30 -5.34 -11.70
C TYR A 253 15.81 -6.43 -12.66
N LEU A 254 16.71 -7.37 -13.02
CA LEU A 254 16.38 -8.52 -13.85
C LEU A 254 15.35 -9.44 -13.19
N LEU A 255 15.43 -9.62 -11.88
CA LEU A 255 14.49 -10.44 -11.10
C LEU A 255 13.09 -9.82 -11.10
N PHE A 256 12.96 -8.51 -10.84
CA PHE A 256 11.67 -7.82 -10.90
C PHE A 256 11.08 -7.85 -12.32
N ALA A 257 11.90 -7.57 -13.34
CA ALA A 257 11.46 -7.64 -14.73
C ALA A 257 11.01 -9.07 -15.11
N GLY A 258 11.83 -10.07 -14.80
CA GLY A 258 11.58 -11.47 -15.15
C GLY A 258 10.36 -12.05 -14.44
N ILE A 259 10.25 -11.89 -13.12
CA ILE A 259 9.09 -12.36 -12.34
C ILE A 259 7.84 -11.63 -12.80
N GLY A 260 7.91 -10.30 -13.00
CA GLY A 260 6.78 -9.52 -13.50
C GLY A 260 6.26 -10.04 -14.84
N ALA A 261 7.15 -10.33 -15.79
CA ALA A 261 6.79 -10.93 -17.08
C ALA A 261 6.16 -12.33 -16.93
N LEU A 262 6.73 -13.20 -16.09
CA LEU A 262 6.19 -14.53 -15.84
C LEU A 262 4.79 -14.49 -15.21
N VAL A 263 4.59 -13.63 -14.21
CA VAL A 263 3.28 -13.42 -13.55
C VAL A 263 2.26 -12.89 -14.55
N MET A 264 2.66 -11.93 -15.40
CA MET A 264 1.80 -11.39 -16.45
C MET A 264 1.38 -12.47 -17.46
N LEU A 265 2.34 -13.26 -17.98
CA LEU A 265 2.08 -14.35 -18.92
C LEU A 265 1.17 -15.41 -18.30
N PHE A 266 1.37 -15.73 -17.01
CA PHE A 266 0.51 -16.65 -16.28
C PHE A 266 -0.92 -16.11 -16.14
N GLY A 267 -1.07 -14.82 -15.80
CA GLY A 267 -2.37 -14.16 -15.77
C GLY A 267 -3.09 -14.17 -17.13
N ILE A 268 -2.37 -13.88 -18.21
CA ILE A 268 -2.88 -13.95 -19.59
C ILE A 268 -3.32 -15.39 -19.92
N TYR A 269 -2.50 -16.39 -19.59
CA TYR A 269 -2.83 -17.79 -19.78
C TYR A 269 -4.13 -18.19 -19.05
N LEU A 270 -4.30 -17.77 -17.79
CA LEU A 270 -5.53 -17.99 -17.03
C LEU A 270 -6.75 -17.32 -17.68
N ALA A 271 -6.60 -16.10 -18.20
CA ALA A 271 -7.66 -15.40 -18.91
C ALA A 271 -8.15 -16.16 -20.15
N PHE A 272 -7.22 -16.74 -20.93
CA PHE A 272 -7.57 -17.54 -22.10
C PHE A 272 -8.14 -18.93 -21.75
N LYS A 273 -7.63 -19.57 -20.70
CA LYS A 273 -8.14 -20.87 -20.22
C LYS A 273 -9.57 -20.76 -19.69
N GLY A 274 -9.89 -19.68 -18.97
CA GLY A 274 -11.24 -19.43 -18.43
C GLY A 274 -12.32 -19.28 -19.50
N LYS A 275 -11.97 -18.80 -20.70
CA LYS A 275 -12.90 -18.65 -21.84
C LYS A 275 -13.28 -19.98 -22.51
N LYS A 276 -12.50 -21.06 -22.35
CA LYS A 276 -12.75 -22.35 -23.02
C LYS A 276 -13.72 -23.27 -22.27
N THR A 277 -14.07 -22.99 -21.02
CA THR A 277 -14.89 -23.86 -20.16
C THR A 277 -16.37 -23.47 -20.08
N SER A 278 -16.84 -22.52 -20.90
CA SER A 278 -18.22 -22.00 -20.89
C SER A 278 -19.06 -22.44 -22.10
N VAL A 279 -18.88 -23.67 -22.58
CA VAL A 279 -19.66 -24.29 -23.67
C VAL A 279 -20.40 -25.50 -23.12
#